data_AF-N9T2Q1-F1
#
_entry.id   AF-N9T2Q1-F1
#
_cell.length_a   1.000
_cell.length_b   1.000
_cell.length_c   1.000
_cell.angle_alpha   90.00
_cell.angle_beta   90.00
_cell.angle_gamma   90.00
#
_symmetry.space_group_name_H-M   'P 1'
#
loop_
_entity.id
_entity.type
_entity.pdbx_description
1 polymer ?
#
loop_
_entity_poly.entity_id
_entity_poly.type
_entity_poly.pdbx_seq_one_letter_code
_entity_poly.pdbx_strand_id
1 'polypeptide(L)'
;MRLSSSQQRIHKTALKLFAEKGSTNISISELASASGVARGTIYNNQLDPDTLFEDIASQLAEEMNARVIKTLGNESDSAIRLATGIRMYVRRAHEESDWGRFICRFAFSSRSLMALWSSSDSPLPDVMAGLDSKRYTFREDQLLSIMSLIAGSVLTSIFLVLEGHKTWRDAGTEIAELLLYAMGVDRDEAYKIARRELAPLLEL
;
A
#
# COMPACT_ATOMS: atom_id res chain seq x y z
N MET A 1 19.35 6.45 -3.26
CA MET A 1 20.38 6.82 -2.26
C MET A 1 19.84 6.42 -0.89
N ARG A 2 20.61 5.74 -0.04
CA ARG A 2 20.09 5.28 1.27
C ARG A 2 20.01 6.49 2.22
N LEU A 3 18.82 6.78 2.76
CA LEU A 3 18.62 7.89 3.70
C LEU A 3 19.56 7.76 4.91
N SER A 4 20.07 8.89 5.41
CA SER A 4 20.81 8.92 6.67
C SER A 4 19.90 8.50 7.84
N SER A 5 20.50 8.08 8.96
CA SER A 5 19.73 7.73 10.17
C SER A 5 18.86 8.89 10.69
N SER A 6 19.30 10.13 10.46
CA SER A 6 18.53 11.33 10.79
C SER A 6 17.37 11.53 9.81
N GLN A 7 17.59 11.36 8.51
CA GLN A 7 16.52 11.45 7.50
C GLN A 7 15.44 10.40 7.72
N GLN A 8 15.82 9.14 7.99
CA GLN A 8 14.87 8.08 8.31
C GLN A 8 14.00 8.42 9.52
N ARG A 9 14.60 8.98 10.58
CA ARG A 9 13.88 9.40 11.78
C ARG A 9 12.90 10.54 11.48
N ILE A 10 13.32 11.52 10.70
CA ILE A 10 12.48 12.66 10.32
C ILE A 10 11.31 12.18 9.45
N HIS A 11 11.56 11.35 8.43
CA HIS A 11 10.51 10.79 7.56
C HIS A 11 9.50 9.97 8.37
N LYS A 12 9.96 9.08 9.25
CA LYS A 12 9.09 8.27 10.11
C LYS A 12 8.23 9.15 11.03
N THR A 13 8.81 10.22 11.56
CA THR A 13 8.09 11.16 12.44
C THR A 13 7.05 11.97 11.65
N ALA A 14 7.42 12.47 10.47
CA ALA A 14 6.51 13.19 9.59
C ALA A 14 5.32 12.31 9.16
N LEU A 15 5.58 11.07 8.73
CA LEU A 15 4.54 10.08 8.41
C LEU A 15 3.52 9.94 9.54
N LYS A 16 4.02 9.75 10.77
CA LYS A 16 3.19 9.62 11.96
C LYS A 16 2.35 10.88 12.22
N LEU A 17 2.97 12.07 12.14
CA LEU A 17 2.26 13.34 12.32
C LEU A 17 1.14 13.53 11.28
N PHE A 18 1.42 13.22 10.01
CA PHE A 18 0.41 13.29 8.95
C PHE A 18 -0.75 12.31 9.21
N ALA A 19 -0.43 11.07 9.57
CA ALA A 19 -1.41 10.04 9.87
C ALA A 19 -2.31 10.42 11.07
N GLU A 20 -1.73 10.97 12.14
CA GLU A 20 -2.47 11.38 13.34
C GLU A 20 -3.35 12.61 13.08
N LYS A 21 -2.78 13.65 12.46
CA LYS A 21 -3.49 14.94 12.25
C LYS A 21 -4.48 14.93 11.10
N GLY A 22 -4.20 14.15 10.05
CA GLY A 22 -4.99 14.19 8.83
C GLY A 22 -4.87 15.49 8.03
N SER A 23 -3.79 16.23 8.28
CA SER A 23 -3.42 17.40 7.50
C SER A 23 -2.08 17.13 6.85
N THR A 24 -1.89 17.68 5.65
CA THR A 24 -0.59 17.71 4.95
C THR A 24 0.34 18.79 5.51
N ASN A 25 -0.16 19.66 6.41
CA ASN A 25 0.61 20.77 6.96
C ASN A 25 1.22 20.41 8.32
N ILE A 26 2.55 20.38 8.38
CA ILE A 26 3.30 20.28 9.64
C ILE A 26 4.36 21.38 9.70
N SER A 27 4.56 21.97 10.87
CA SER A 27 5.59 23.01 11.03
C SER A 27 6.95 22.39 11.26
N ILE A 28 8.03 23.08 10.86
CA ILE A 28 9.41 22.67 11.18
C ILE A 28 9.61 22.52 12.69
N SER A 29 9.02 23.42 13.48
CA SER A 29 9.16 23.37 14.93
C SER A 29 8.55 22.10 15.51
N GLU A 30 7.39 21.72 15.00
CA GLU A 30 6.71 20.49 15.39
C GLU A 30 7.48 19.26 14.94
N LEU A 31 7.89 19.22 13.67
CA LEU A 31 8.65 18.09 13.12
C LEU A 31 9.97 17.88 13.87
N ALA A 32 10.70 18.97 14.16
CA ALA A 32 11.94 18.92 14.92
C ALA A 32 11.71 18.42 16.35
N SER A 33 10.68 18.95 17.02
CA SER A 33 10.31 18.55 18.39
C SER A 33 9.92 17.07 18.45
N ALA A 34 9.03 16.62 17.55
CA ALA A 34 8.59 15.23 17.50
C ALA A 34 9.71 14.25 17.08
N SER A 35 10.65 14.70 16.24
CA SER A 35 11.78 13.89 15.78
C SER A 35 12.93 13.83 16.79
N GLY A 36 12.92 14.68 17.83
CA GLY A 36 14.01 14.82 18.79
C GLY A 36 15.29 15.39 18.18
N VAL A 37 15.17 16.28 17.17
CA VAL A 37 16.31 16.91 16.50
C VAL A 37 16.23 18.43 16.59
N ALA A 38 17.36 19.11 16.42
CA ALA A 38 17.36 20.58 16.33
C ALA A 38 16.70 21.03 15.01
N ARG A 39 16.09 22.22 15.01
CA ARG A 39 15.51 22.81 13.78
C ARG A 39 16.53 22.90 12.64
N GLY A 40 17.78 23.26 12.96
CA GLY A 40 18.88 23.28 12.00
C GLY A 40 19.14 21.92 11.35
N THR A 41 18.89 20.82 12.05
CA THR A 41 19.01 19.46 11.50
C THR A 41 17.98 19.20 10.41
N ILE A 42 16.75 19.74 10.51
CA ILE A 42 15.75 19.60 9.45
C ILE A 42 16.23 20.28 8.16
N TYR A 43 16.69 21.52 8.26
CA TYR A 43 17.25 22.26 7.11
C TYR A 43 18.49 21.60 6.51
N ASN A 44 19.40 21.08 7.35
CA ASN A 44 20.62 20.40 6.90
C ASN A 44 20.34 19.10 6.15
N ASN A 45 19.19 18.46 6.38
CA ASN A 45 18.78 17.26 5.66
C ASN A 45 18.05 17.58 4.35
N GLN A 46 18.03 18.85 3.92
CA GLN A 46 17.44 19.34 2.66
C GLN A 46 15.96 18.98 2.50
N LEU A 47 15.23 18.91 3.62
CA LEU A 47 13.80 18.65 3.61
C LEU A 47 13.06 19.98 3.51
N ASP A 48 12.21 20.09 2.50
CA ASP A 48 11.29 21.21 2.36
C ASP A 48 9.93 20.82 2.97
N PRO A 49 9.49 21.48 4.06
CA PRO A 49 8.19 21.20 4.68
C PRO A 49 7.01 21.29 3.71
N ASP A 50 7.12 22.14 2.69
CA ASP A 50 6.05 22.36 1.72
C ASP A 50 5.91 21.18 0.73
N THR A 51 6.99 20.42 0.50
CA THR A 51 6.98 19.23 -0.38
C THR A 51 7.04 17.91 0.39
N LEU A 52 7.41 17.94 1.67
CA LEU A 52 7.70 16.77 2.50
C LEU A 52 6.58 15.72 2.49
N PHE A 53 5.32 16.16 2.47
CA PHE A 53 4.19 15.24 2.36
C PHE A 53 4.21 14.46 1.05
N GLU A 54 4.35 15.15 -0.10
CA GLU A 54 4.34 14.49 -1.41
C GLU A 54 5.60 13.65 -1.61
N ASP A 55 6.75 14.07 -1.08
CA ASP A 55 7.99 13.29 -1.12
C ASP A 55 7.84 11.96 -0.37
N ILE A 56 7.27 12.00 0.85
CA ILE A 56 6.98 10.80 1.65
C ILE A 56 5.92 9.94 0.96
N ALA A 57 4.84 10.54 0.47
CA ALA A 57 3.76 9.82 -0.22
C ALA A 57 4.28 9.06 -1.45
N SER A 58 5.07 9.73 -2.29
CA SER A 58 5.67 9.14 -3.50
C SER A 58 6.63 8.01 -3.13
N GLN A 59 7.51 8.25 -2.16
CA GLN A 59 8.47 7.25 -1.70
C GLN A 59 7.76 6.00 -1.16
N LEU A 60 6.72 6.16 -0.33
CA LEU A 60 5.98 5.03 0.22
C LEU A 60 5.19 4.27 -0.85
N ALA A 61 4.67 4.98 -1.85
CA ALA A 61 3.94 4.36 -2.96
C ALA A 61 4.85 3.49 -3.82
N GLU A 62 5.99 4.04 -4.22
CA GLU A 62 7.01 3.32 -5.00
C GLU A 62 7.59 2.15 -4.21
N GLU A 63 7.94 2.37 -2.94
CA GLU A 63 8.52 1.35 -2.08
C GLU A 63 7.57 0.18 -1.87
N MET A 64 6.28 0.43 -1.62
CA MET A 64 5.31 -0.64 -1.43
C MET A 64 5.20 -1.55 -2.66
N ASN A 65 5.01 -0.96 -3.83
CA ASN A 65 4.86 -1.71 -5.07
C ASN A 65 6.14 -2.48 -5.43
N ALA A 66 7.31 -1.84 -5.26
CA ALA A 66 8.59 -2.49 -5.52
C ALA A 66 8.84 -3.69 -4.57
N ARG A 67 8.45 -3.60 -3.29
CA ARG A 67 8.55 -4.72 -2.34
C ARG A 67 7.63 -5.88 -2.71
N VAL A 68 6.40 -5.58 -3.16
CA VAL A 68 5.47 -6.60 -3.66
C VAL A 68 6.06 -7.30 -4.87
N ILE A 69 6.51 -6.56 -5.88
CA ILE A 69 7.13 -7.13 -7.10
C ILE A 69 8.34 -8.01 -6.75
N LYS A 70 9.23 -7.52 -5.88
CA LYS A 70 10.39 -8.29 -5.40
C LYS A 70 9.97 -9.59 -4.73
N THR A 71 8.89 -9.57 -3.95
CA THR A 71 8.41 -10.76 -3.23
C THR A 71 7.67 -11.74 -4.14
N LEU A 72 6.97 -11.26 -5.17
CA LEU A 72 6.32 -12.10 -6.18
C LEU A 72 7.35 -12.88 -7.02
N GLY A 73 8.54 -12.31 -7.24
CA GLY A 73 9.60 -12.95 -8.00
C GLY A 73 9.12 -13.39 -9.40
N ASN A 74 9.26 -14.68 -9.70
CA ASN A 74 8.90 -15.27 -10.99
C ASN A 74 7.47 -15.84 -11.04
N GLU A 75 6.62 -15.59 -10.03
CA GLU A 75 5.21 -16.01 -10.07
C GLU A 75 4.50 -15.33 -11.26
N SER A 76 3.84 -16.14 -12.09
CA SER A 76 3.27 -15.74 -13.37
C SER A 76 1.74 -15.81 -13.40
N ASP A 77 1.09 -16.52 -12.49
CA ASP A 77 -0.38 -16.53 -12.43
C ASP A 77 -0.89 -15.21 -11.83
N SER A 78 -1.58 -14.42 -12.66
CA SER A 78 -2.18 -13.14 -12.28
C SER A 78 -3.05 -13.21 -11.02
N ALA A 79 -3.82 -14.29 -10.83
CA ALA A 79 -4.69 -14.46 -9.65
C ALA A 79 -3.87 -14.64 -8.38
N ILE A 80 -2.77 -15.40 -8.46
CA ILE A 80 -1.86 -15.59 -7.34
C ILE A 80 -1.12 -14.29 -7.03
N ARG A 81 -0.62 -13.60 -8.06
CA ARG A 81 0.10 -12.32 -7.90
C ARG A 81 -0.77 -11.29 -7.20
N LEU A 82 -1.99 -11.10 -7.68
CA LEU A 82 -2.93 -10.14 -7.12
C LEU A 82 -3.34 -10.51 -5.68
N ALA A 83 -3.71 -11.77 -5.42
CA ALA A 83 -4.06 -12.22 -4.07
C ALA A 83 -2.90 -12.07 -3.08
N THR A 84 -1.67 -12.34 -3.52
CA THR A 84 -0.45 -12.17 -2.73
C THR A 84 -0.20 -10.69 -2.42
N GLY A 85 -0.29 -9.82 -3.42
CA GLY A 85 -0.16 -8.36 -3.26
C GLY A 85 -1.18 -7.78 -2.27
N ILE A 86 -2.46 -8.13 -2.43
CA ILE A 86 -3.55 -7.72 -1.52
C ILE A 86 -3.21 -8.09 -0.06
N ARG A 87 -2.80 -9.35 0.17
CA ARG A 87 -2.48 -9.85 1.50
C ARG A 87 -1.24 -9.17 2.08
N MET A 88 -0.26 -8.78 1.25
CA MET A 88 0.91 -8.01 1.68
C MET A 88 0.56 -6.58 2.09
N TYR A 89 -0.34 -5.90 1.37
CA TYR A 89 -0.86 -4.59 1.76
C TYR A 89 -1.50 -4.65 3.15
N VAL A 90 -2.40 -5.62 3.37
CA VAL A 90 -3.08 -5.78 4.65
C VAL A 90 -2.12 -6.15 5.78
N ARG A 91 -1.16 -7.04 5.52
CA ARG A 91 -0.12 -7.42 6.48
C ARG A 91 0.78 -6.24 6.85
N ARG A 92 1.23 -5.45 5.87
CA ARG A 92 2.09 -4.29 6.12
C ARG A 92 1.38 -3.28 7.03
N ALA A 93 0.10 -3.02 6.82
CA ALA A 93 -0.64 -2.12 7.70
C ALA A 93 -0.74 -2.62 9.15
N HIS A 94 -0.70 -3.94 9.37
CA HIS A 94 -0.60 -4.49 10.72
C HIS A 94 0.80 -4.31 11.32
N GLU A 95 1.85 -4.64 10.57
CA GLU A 95 3.24 -4.59 11.03
C GLU A 95 3.76 -3.13 11.17
N GLU A 96 3.25 -2.23 10.33
CA GLU A 96 3.59 -0.81 10.22
C GLU A 96 2.32 0.04 10.30
N SER A 97 1.67 0.12 11.47
CA SER A 97 0.35 0.78 11.60
C SER A 97 0.31 2.26 11.19
N ASP A 98 1.42 2.99 11.32
CA ASP A 98 1.49 4.39 10.86
C ASP A 98 1.39 4.48 9.33
N TRP A 99 1.97 3.53 8.59
CA TRP A 99 1.80 3.42 7.15
C TRP A 99 0.34 3.14 6.79
N GLY A 100 -0.28 2.16 7.46
CA GLY A 100 -1.69 1.82 7.26
C GLY A 100 -2.63 3.00 7.48
N ARG A 101 -2.46 3.73 8.60
CA ARG A 101 -3.26 4.93 8.90
C ARG A 101 -3.04 6.03 7.87
N PHE A 102 -1.81 6.24 7.44
CA PHE A 102 -1.47 7.24 6.43
C PHE A 102 -2.19 6.95 5.10
N ILE A 103 -2.08 5.72 4.57
CA ILE A 103 -2.72 5.39 3.31
C ILE A 103 -4.25 5.41 3.40
N CYS A 104 -4.86 4.91 4.48
CA CYS A 104 -6.32 4.98 4.65
C CYS A 104 -6.82 6.43 4.66
N ARG A 105 -6.00 7.36 5.15
CA ARG A 105 -6.38 8.76 5.27
C ARG A 105 -6.19 9.55 3.97
N PHE A 106 -5.17 9.22 3.18
CA PHE A 106 -4.75 10.05 2.04
C PHE A 106 -4.80 9.36 0.67
N ALA A 107 -5.16 8.07 0.58
CA ALA A 107 -5.09 7.28 -0.66
C ALA A 107 -5.79 7.92 -1.88
N PHE A 108 -6.86 8.69 -1.65
CA PHE A 108 -7.64 9.33 -2.71
C PHE A 108 -7.51 10.85 -2.76
N SER A 109 -6.68 11.45 -1.91
CA SER A 109 -6.48 12.91 -1.84
C SER A 109 -5.12 13.36 -2.35
N SER A 110 -4.15 12.44 -2.52
CA SER A 110 -2.83 12.72 -3.08
C SER A 110 -2.65 12.00 -4.40
N ARG A 111 -2.09 12.72 -5.39
CA ARG A 111 -1.74 12.14 -6.68
C ARG A 111 -0.69 11.05 -6.54
N SER A 112 0.28 11.25 -5.64
CA SER A 112 1.34 10.28 -5.37
C SER A 112 0.80 9.00 -4.76
N LEU A 113 -0.20 9.07 -3.89
CA LEU A 113 -0.82 7.86 -3.34
C LEU A 113 -1.77 7.18 -4.32
N MET A 114 -2.40 7.90 -5.25
CA MET A 114 -3.15 7.26 -6.34
C MET A 114 -2.24 6.36 -7.20
N ALA A 115 -0.94 6.67 -7.29
CA ALA A 115 0.03 5.86 -8.02
C ALA A 115 0.21 4.44 -7.45
N LEU A 116 -0.16 4.18 -6.18
CA LEU A 116 -0.22 2.82 -5.61
C LEU A 116 -1.06 1.88 -6.50
N TRP A 117 -2.12 2.41 -7.11
CA TRP A 117 -3.13 1.66 -7.85
C TRP A 117 -3.09 1.87 -9.37
N SER A 118 -2.42 2.92 -9.84
CA SER A 118 -2.46 3.33 -11.25
C SER A 118 -1.10 3.36 -11.95
N SER A 119 0.01 3.16 -11.24
CA SER A 119 1.35 3.15 -11.85
C SER A 119 1.62 1.85 -12.62
N SER A 120 2.73 1.81 -13.39
CA SER A 120 3.18 0.60 -14.08
C SER A 120 3.61 -0.52 -13.13
N ASP A 121 3.93 -0.20 -11.89
CA ASP A 121 4.34 -1.17 -10.86
C ASP A 121 3.18 -1.52 -9.89
N SER A 122 1.99 -0.96 -10.14
CA SER A 122 0.76 -1.18 -9.38
C SER A 122 0.16 -2.57 -9.68
N PRO A 123 -0.98 -2.98 -9.06
CA PRO A 123 -1.68 -4.20 -9.47
C PRO A 123 -2.35 -4.12 -10.86
N LEU A 124 -2.38 -2.95 -11.51
CA LEU A 124 -3.02 -2.78 -12.82
C LEU A 124 -2.50 -3.75 -13.91
N PRO A 125 -1.19 -3.96 -14.10
CA PRO A 125 -0.68 -4.91 -15.09
C PRO A 125 -1.08 -6.36 -14.78
N ASP A 126 -1.17 -6.75 -13.50
CA ASP A 126 -1.62 -8.09 -13.12
C ASP A 126 -3.10 -8.29 -13.46
N VAL A 127 -3.93 -7.26 -13.25
CA VAL A 127 -5.35 -7.25 -13.64
C VAL A 127 -5.52 -7.32 -15.16
N MET A 128 -4.75 -6.52 -15.90
CA MET A 128 -4.78 -6.52 -17.37
C MET A 128 -4.30 -7.86 -17.94
N ALA A 129 -3.15 -8.37 -17.48
CA ALA A 129 -2.62 -9.66 -17.92
C ALA A 129 -3.59 -10.82 -17.62
N GLY A 130 -4.29 -10.75 -16.48
CA GLY A 130 -5.31 -11.75 -16.15
C GLY A 130 -6.55 -11.65 -17.03
N LEU A 131 -6.94 -10.45 -17.45
CA LEU A 131 -8.02 -10.26 -18.42
C LEU A 131 -7.61 -10.80 -19.82
N ASP A 132 -6.42 -10.44 -20.29
CA ASP A 132 -5.89 -10.84 -21.61
C ASP A 132 -5.73 -12.36 -21.73
N SER A 133 -5.25 -13.00 -20.66
CA SER A 133 -5.10 -14.46 -20.58
C SER A 133 -6.41 -15.20 -20.29
N LYS A 134 -7.53 -14.49 -20.13
CA LYS A 134 -8.84 -15.04 -19.70
C LYS A 134 -8.79 -15.74 -18.34
N ARG A 135 -7.79 -15.38 -17.52
CA ARG A 135 -7.75 -15.74 -16.10
C ARG A 135 -8.86 -15.05 -15.30
N TYR A 136 -9.28 -13.87 -15.75
CA TYR A 136 -10.41 -13.10 -15.27
C TYR A 136 -11.51 -12.97 -16.35
N THR A 137 -12.76 -12.83 -15.92
CA THR A 137 -13.95 -12.77 -16.78
C THR A 137 -14.83 -11.55 -16.45
N PHE A 138 -14.26 -10.35 -16.56
CA PHE A 138 -15.03 -9.10 -16.56
C PHE A 138 -14.86 -8.42 -17.92
N ARG A 139 -15.72 -7.44 -18.24
CA ARG A 139 -15.61 -6.72 -19.52
C ARG A 139 -14.56 -5.63 -19.43
N GLU A 140 -13.85 -5.36 -20.52
CA GLU A 140 -12.78 -4.36 -20.57
C GLU A 140 -13.25 -2.95 -20.13
N ASP A 141 -14.48 -2.55 -20.46
CA ASP A 141 -15.09 -1.27 -20.03
C ASP A 141 -15.27 -1.16 -18.51
N GLN A 142 -15.15 -2.27 -17.77
CA GLN A 142 -15.25 -2.32 -16.31
C GLN A 142 -13.89 -2.18 -15.61
N LEU A 143 -12.76 -2.10 -16.33
CA LEU A 143 -11.42 -2.11 -15.74
C LEU A 143 -11.25 -1.08 -14.62
N LEU A 144 -11.68 0.17 -14.84
CA LEU A 144 -11.61 1.22 -13.82
C LEU A 144 -12.47 0.90 -12.58
N SER A 145 -13.63 0.26 -12.78
CA SER A 145 -14.50 -0.17 -11.68
C SER A 145 -13.89 -1.35 -10.90
N ILE A 146 -13.20 -2.27 -11.58
CA ILE A 146 -12.44 -3.35 -10.94
C ILE A 146 -11.29 -2.79 -10.11
N MET A 147 -10.52 -1.84 -10.64
CA MET A 147 -9.46 -1.18 -9.88
C MET A 147 -10.01 -0.41 -8.68
N SER A 148 -11.16 0.25 -8.82
CA SER A 148 -11.85 0.92 -7.72
C SER A 148 -12.30 -0.07 -6.64
N LEU A 149 -12.84 -1.22 -7.04
CA LEU A 149 -13.24 -2.30 -6.14
C LEU A 149 -12.04 -2.85 -5.37
N ILE A 150 -10.91 -3.09 -6.05
CA ILE A 150 -9.67 -3.55 -5.42
C ILE A 150 -9.16 -2.51 -4.41
N ALA A 151 -8.95 -1.26 -4.83
CA ALA A 151 -8.40 -0.22 -3.98
C ALA A 151 -9.30 0.04 -2.75
N GLY A 152 -10.60 0.21 -2.96
CA GLY A 152 -11.54 0.50 -1.87
C GLY A 152 -11.66 -0.65 -0.86
N SER A 153 -11.70 -1.89 -1.34
CA SER A 153 -11.81 -3.05 -0.46
C SER A 153 -10.53 -3.35 0.32
N VAL A 154 -9.35 -3.15 -0.28
CA VAL A 154 -8.06 -3.26 0.41
C VAL A 154 -7.94 -2.20 1.49
N LEU A 155 -8.24 -0.93 1.18
CA LEU A 155 -8.18 0.17 2.17
C LEU A 155 -9.16 -0.06 3.32
N THR A 156 -10.36 -0.54 3.03
CA THR A 156 -11.34 -0.87 4.07
C THR A 156 -10.90 -2.07 4.90
N SER A 157 -10.27 -3.07 4.29
CA SER A 157 -9.71 -4.23 5.02
C SER A 157 -8.57 -3.82 5.95
N ILE A 158 -7.74 -2.87 5.53
CA ILE A 158 -6.71 -2.26 6.37
C ILE A 158 -7.35 -1.55 7.56
N PHE A 159 -8.39 -0.75 7.34
CA PHE A 159 -9.13 -0.12 8.42
C PHE A 159 -9.66 -1.14 9.44
N LEU A 160 -10.28 -2.24 8.99
CA LEU A 160 -10.75 -3.31 9.88
C LEU A 160 -9.63 -3.91 10.73
N VAL A 161 -8.43 -4.04 10.19
CA VAL A 161 -7.26 -4.56 10.91
C VAL A 161 -6.74 -3.55 11.93
N LEU A 162 -6.66 -2.27 11.55
CA LEU A 162 -6.17 -1.20 12.43
C LEU A 162 -7.10 -0.96 13.63
N GLU A 163 -8.41 -1.11 13.43
CA GLU A 163 -9.43 -0.99 14.49
C GLU A 163 -9.63 -2.31 15.28
N GLY A 164 -8.90 -3.38 14.93
CA GLY A 164 -8.98 -4.66 15.63
C GLY A 164 -10.25 -5.45 15.39
N HIS A 165 -11.03 -5.11 14.35
CA HIS A 165 -12.23 -5.87 13.96
C HIS A 165 -11.88 -7.23 13.35
N LYS A 166 -10.72 -7.35 12.70
CA LYS A 166 -10.20 -8.61 12.12
C LYS A 166 -8.69 -8.71 12.24
N THR A 167 -8.18 -9.94 12.27
CA THR A 167 -6.73 -10.15 12.11
C THR A 167 -6.33 -9.83 10.66
N TRP A 168 -5.07 -9.47 10.45
CA TRP A 168 -4.55 -9.25 9.09
C TRP A 168 -4.60 -10.51 8.23
N ARG A 169 -4.51 -11.70 8.85
CA ARG A 169 -4.60 -12.99 8.16
C ARG A 169 -6.00 -13.18 7.60
N ASP A 170 -7.02 -12.96 8.44
CA ASP A 170 -8.42 -13.15 8.03
C ASP A 170 -8.84 -12.08 7.03
N ALA A 171 -8.64 -10.79 7.35
CA ALA A 171 -9.03 -9.69 6.48
C ALA A 171 -8.36 -9.77 5.10
N GLY A 172 -7.04 -10.04 5.07
CA GLY A 172 -6.29 -10.15 3.83
C GLY A 172 -6.68 -11.36 3.00
N THR A 173 -6.86 -12.53 3.62
CA THR A 173 -7.25 -13.76 2.91
C THR A 173 -8.67 -13.67 2.38
N GLU A 174 -9.63 -13.24 3.19
CA GLU A 174 -11.03 -13.15 2.78
C GLU A 174 -11.23 -12.13 1.66
N ILE A 175 -10.59 -10.95 1.75
CA ILE A 175 -10.75 -9.95 0.68
C ILE A 175 -10.08 -10.36 -0.62
N ALA A 176 -8.92 -11.04 -0.55
CA ALA A 176 -8.29 -11.63 -1.74
C ALA A 176 -9.20 -12.67 -2.40
N GLU A 177 -9.80 -13.57 -1.61
CA GLU A 177 -10.76 -14.58 -2.11
C GLU A 177 -11.97 -13.93 -2.79
N LEU A 178 -12.61 -12.97 -2.13
CA LEU A 178 -13.80 -12.29 -2.65
C LEU A 178 -13.51 -11.51 -3.94
N LEU A 179 -12.35 -10.87 -4.03
CA LEU A 179 -11.94 -10.14 -5.22
C LEU A 179 -11.68 -11.09 -6.40
N LEU A 180 -10.96 -12.20 -6.19
CA LEU A 180 -10.75 -13.21 -7.22
C LEU A 180 -12.08 -13.77 -7.74
N TYR A 181 -13.01 -14.08 -6.84
CA TYR A 181 -14.36 -14.51 -7.21
C TYR A 181 -15.11 -13.43 -8.01
N ALA A 182 -15.05 -12.17 -7.59
CA ALA A 182 -15.69 -11.05 -8.27
C ALA A 182 -15.14 -10.82 -9.69
N MET A 183 -13.88 -11.19 -9.94
CA MET A 183 -13.24 -11.14 -11.26
C MET A 183 -13.42 -12.44 -12.07
N GLY A 184 -14.14 -13.44 -11.55
CA GLY A 184 -14.51 -14.65 -12.30
C GLY A 184 -13.62 -15.87 -12.10
N VAL A 185 -12.73 -15.86 -11.11
CA VAL A 185 -12.01 -17.08 -10.69
C VAL A 185 -13.00 -18.04 -10.01
N ASP A 186 -12.86 -19.34 -10.25
CA ASP A 186 -13.66 -20.36 -9.59
C ASP A 186 -13.57 -20.25 -8.06
N ARG A 187 -14.66 -20.56 -7.34
CA ARG A 187 -14.73 -20.38 -5.88
C ARG A 187 -13.72 -21.25 -5.14
N ASP A 188 -13.59 -22.53 -5.51
CA ASP A 188 -12.68 -23.45 -4.83
C ASP A 188 -11.23 -23.09 -5.15
N GLU A 189 -10.98 -22.62 -6.36
CA GLU A 189 -9.68 -22.12 -6.77
C GLU A 189 -9.30 -20.83 -6.03
N ALA A 190 -10.18 -19.83 -5.98
CA ALA A 190 -9.98 -18.57 -5.26
C ALA A 190 -9.72 -18.82 -3.77
N TYR A 191 -10.47 -19.74 -3.15
CA TYR A 191 -10.29 -20.17 -1.76
C TYR A 191 -8.87 -20.71 -1.52
N LYS A 192 -8.38 -21.58 -2.41
CA LYS A 192 -7.04 -22.17 -2.33
C LYS A 192 -5.95 -21.12 -2.53
N ILE A 193 -6.09 -20.26 -3.55
CA ILE A 193 -5.10 -19.21 -3.86
C ILE A 193 -4.95 -18.25 -2.68
N ALA A 194 -6.06 -17.74 -2.14
CA ALA A 194 -6.05 -16.77 -1.04
C ALA A 194 -5.49 -17.33 0.27
N ARG A 195 -5.39 -18.66 0.41
CA ARG A 195 -4.87 -19.37 1.58
C ARG A 195 -3.51 -20.01 1.37
N ARG A 196 -2.85 -19.78 0.23
CA ARG A 196 -1.45 -20.14 0.07
C ARG A 196 -0.61 -19.50 1.17
N GLU A 197 0.49 -20.15 1.53
CA GLU A 197 1.47 -19.59 2.46
C GLU A 197 1.91 -18.20 1.96
N LEU A 198 1.87 -17.21 2.87
CA LEU A 198 2.26 -15.85 2.54
C LEU A 198 3.70 -15.62 3.02
N ALA A 199 4.63 -15.51 2.08
CA ALA A 199 5.99 -15.11 2.35
C ALA A 199 6.04 -13.75 3.08
N PRO A 200 7.05 -13.49 3.92
CA PRO A 200 7.27 -12.14 4.45
C PRO A 200 7.48 -11.14 3.30
N LEU A 201 6.97 -9.92 3.47
CA LEU A 201 7.18 -8.84 2.52
C LEU A 201 8.66 -8.46 2.52
N LEU A 202 9.36 -8.70 1.41
CA LEU A 202 10.79 -8.44 1.32
C LEU A 202 11.08 -6.93 1.42
N GLU A 203 12.16 -6.59 2.11
CA GLU A 203 12.75 -5.24 2.06
C GLU A 203 13.47 -5.02 0.74
N LEU A 204 13.60 -3.77 0.28
CA LEU A 204 14.32 -3.42 -0.96
C LEU A 204 15.83 -3.59 -0.84
#